data_AF-A0A354GTS5-F1
#
_entry.id   AF-A0A354GTS5-F1
#
_cell.length_a   1.000
_cell.length_b   1.000
_cell.length_c   1.000
_cell.angle_alpha   90.00
_cell.angle_beta   90.00
_cell.angle_gamma   90.00
#
_symmetry.space_group_name_H-M   'P 1'
#
loop_
_entity.id
_entity.type
_entity.pdbx_description
1 polymer ?
#
loop_
_entity_poly.entity_id
_entity_poly.type
_entity_poly.pdbx_seq_one_letter_code
_entity_poly.pdbx_strand_id
1 'polypeptide(L)'
;MRTQAFEQWLIHFYRTREGEPIAATTCRARVSNCKTVEVYEGDLDIHFAGDRSCGLLGRMSYSKDDERVGLAAKHRVPINGNVYNGTATLRSALNLYVQFCEEWPTGAEPPVSLVRPQEPSIRPPRTRSKWPDWNLPTDEDVFHLARFIGPFVRFLHPEIVRAVVEDNERHRPAWAAALSARGIDPTAYLWERCACTFPGIRRYVGSKEIAQHRKQTEAPEAGYGQALKIDDNNYPKHLWSFVFRGRPFQQFGPEGYALAHLVDHKVHKRLWEEIEAIDGAAYRPSWPGLYTSAANSMFAPTTLIKPTDFAGPLRNLLQRRAASLYGSFCNLTPSHLRIRDTASHDWSLDTFDWCAPVGSLDHIKQFLAFRNETIDNLLAGKQAP
;
A
#
# COMPACT_ATOMS: atom_id res chain seq x y z
N MET A 1 22.19 11.02 18.43
CA MET A 1 20.97 11.62 19.02
C MET A 1 20.30 10.66 19.99
N ARG A 2 19.79 11.17 21.12
CA ARG A 2 19.02 10.44 22.13
C ARG A 2 17.59 10.14 21.65
N THR A 3 17.47 9.27 20.66
CA THR A 3 16.23 9.02 19.89
C THR A 3 15.02 8.72 20.77
N GLN A 4 15.11 7.74 21.68
CA GLN A 4 13.98 7.32 22.52
C GLN A 4 13.57 8.41 23.51
N ALA A 5 14.55 9.11 24.10
CA ALA A 5 14.30 10.22 25.01
C ALA A 5 13.66 11.41 24.29
N PHE A 6 14.11 11.71 23.06
CA PHE A 6 13.51 12.76 22.24
C PHE A 6 12.06 12.42 21.84
N GLU A 7 11.79 11.16 21.48
CA GLU A 7 10.43 10.70 21.19
C GLU A 7 9.51 10.82 22.42
N GLN A 8 9.99 10.37 23.59
CA GLN A 8 9.26 10.52 24.85
C GLN A 8 9.05 11.99 25.22
N TRP A 9 10.06 12.85 25.04
CA TRP A 9 9.94 14.28 25.26
C TRP A 9 8.88 14.90 24.36
N LEU A 10 8.88 14.56 23.06
CA LEU A 10 7.88 15.03 22.11
C LEU A 10 6.46 14.60 22.52
N ILE A 11 6.28 13.36 22.96
CA ILE A 11 4.97 12.80 23.30
C ILE A 11 4.44 13.38 24.62
N HIS A 12 5.30 13.47 25.63
CA HIS A 12 4.86 13.72 27.00
C HIS A 12 5.03 15.19 27.42
N PHE A 13 6.05 15.88 26.93
CA PHE A 13 6.50 17.18 27.46
C PHE A 13 6.34 18.33 26.46
N TYR A 14 6.66 18.12 25.19
CA TYR A 14 6.53 19.16 24.18
C TYR A 14 5.07 19.57 23.98
N ARG A 15 4.83 20.88 23.88
CA ARG A 15 3.54 21.48 23.52
C ARG A 15 3.73 22.44 22.36
N THR A 16 2.77 22.47 21.44
CA THR A 16 2.78 23.46 20.35
C THR A 16 2.54 24.86 20.90
N ARG A 17 2.62 25.87 20.04
CA ARG A 17 2.37 27.27 20.42
C ARG A 17 0.97 27.47 21.03
N GLU A 18 0.01 26.64 20.63
CA GLU A 18 -1.37 26.62 21.11
C GLU A 18 -1.54 25.84 22.43
N GLY A 19 -0.45 25.28 22.99
CA GLY A 19 -0.47 24.51 24.23
C GLY A 19 -0.86 23.04 24.07
N GLU A 20 -1.01 22.56 22.83
CA GLU A 20 -1.49 21.20 22.54
C GLU A 20 -0.34 20.19 22.41
N PRO A 21 -0.55 18.90 22.76
CA PRO A 21 0.40 17.85 22.46
C PRO A 21 0.60 17.67 20.95
N ILE A 22 1.82 17.34 20.54
CA ILE A 22 2.11 17.06 19.14
C ILE A 22 1.47 15.73 18.71
N ALA A 23 0.86 15.70 17.52
CA ALA A 23 0.25 14.47 17.00
C ALA A 23 1.29 13.34 16.82
N ALA A 24 0.93 12.09 17.14
CA ALA A 24 1.84 10.95 17.08
C ALA A 24 2.43 10.66 15.68
N THR A 25 1.72 11.03 14.61
CA THR A 25 2.25 10.97 13.23
C THR A 25 3.32 12.02 13.01
N THR A 26 3.12 13.24 13.52
CA THR A 26 4.09 14.34 13.46
C THR A 26 5.31 14.03 14.33
N CYS A 27 5.15 13.45 15.51
CA CYS A 27 6.26 13.00 16.37
C CYS A 27 7.19 12.04 15.60
N ARG A 28 6.63 10.96 15.03
CA ARG A 28 7.40 10.00 14.23
C ARG A 28 8.08 10.65 13.03
N ALA A 29 7.42 11.60 12.37
CA ALA A 29 8.03 12.36 11.28
C ALA A 29 9.22 13.21 11.75
N ARG A 30 9.14 13.87 12.92
CA ARG A 30 10.24 14.67 13.49
C ARG A 30 11.43 13.80 13.88
N VAL A 31 11.18 12.67 14.54
CA VAL A 31 12.23 11.70 14.86
C VAL A 31 12.90 11.19 13.58
N SER A 32 12.11 10.81 12.56
CA SER A 32 12.65 10.35 11.28
C SER A 32 13.48 11.43 10.57
N ASN A 33 13.04 12.69 10.59
CA ASN A 33 13.77 13.79 9.97
C ASN A 33 15.11 14.05 10.66
N CYS A 34 15.15 14.01 12.00
CA CYS A 34 16.41 14.13 12.74
C CYS A 34 17.38 12.99 12.42
N LYS A 35 16.89 11.74 12.34
CA LYS A 35 17.72 10.60 11.88
C LYS A 35 18.30 10.82 10.49
N THR A 36 17.51 11.35 9.56
CA THR A 36 18.00 11.70 8.22
C THR A 36 19.12 12.74 8.31
N VAL A 37 18.99 13.76 9.15
CA VAL A 37 20.07 14.74 9.34
C VAL A 37 21.34 14.07 9.86
N GLU A 38 21.25 13.18 10.85
CA GLU A 38 22.42 12.48 11.40
C GLU A 38 23.21 11.69 10.37
N VAL A 39 22.51 11.04 9.42
CA VAL A 39 23.14 10.25 8.37
C VAL A 39 24.11 11.08 7.52
N TYR A 40 23.81 12.36 7.29
CA TYR A 40 24.59 13.21 6.38
C TYR A 40 25.43 14.29 7.07
N GLU A 41 25.00 14.74 8.24
CA GLU A 41 25.62 15.84 8.97
C GLU A 41 26.37 15.38 10.22
N GLY A 42 26.18 14.14 10.68
CA GLY A 42 26.78 13.61 11.91
C GLY A 42 25.86 13.71 13.13
N ASP A 43 26.30 13.14 14.25
CA ASP A 43 25.49 12.97 15.47
C ASP A 43 25.00 14.31 16.03
N LEU A 44 23.67 14.45 16.21
CA LEU A 44 23.07 15.68 16.72
C LEU A 44 23.44 16.00 18.17
N ASP A 45 23.73 14.99 19.00
CA ASP A 45 24.22 15.23 20.37
C ASP A 45 25.60 15.88 20.36
N ILE A 46 26.46 15.49 19.40
CA ILE A 46 27.78 16.09 19.22
C ILE A 46 27.65 17.53 18.71
N HIS A 47 26.79 17.78 17.72
CA HIS A 47 26.51 19.14 17.25
C HIS A 47 25.96 20.03 18.37
N PHE A 48 25.03 19.52 19.18
CA PHE A 48 24.50 20.29 20.30
C PHE A 48 25.55 20.56 21.38
N ALA A 49 26.37 19.57 21.74
CA ALA A 49 27.43 19.74 22.73
C ALA A 49 28.53 20.72 22.28
N GLY A 50 28.83 20.76 20.97
CA GLY A 50 29.88 21.63 20.41
C GLY A 50 29.49 23.10 20.35
N ASP A 51 28.33 23.42 19.77
CA ASP A 51 27.93 24.82 19.52
C ASP A 51 26.41 25.04 19.64
N ARG A 52 25.71 24.18 20.40
CA ARG A 52 24.24 24.15 20.46
C ARG A 52 23.58 23.98 19.09
N SER A 53 24.26 23.29 18.17
CA SER A 53 23.85 23.11 16.77
C SER A 53 23.77 24.41 15.96
N CYS A 54 24.34 25.53 16.41
CA CYS A 54 24.29 26.80 15.71
C CYS A 54 24.86 26.70 14.28
N GLY A 55 26.02 26.06 14.13
CA GLY A 55 26.69 25.86 12.85
C GLY A 55 25.89 24.96 11.90
N LEU A 56 25.25 23.92 12.44
CA LEU A 56 24.37 23.03 11.67
C LEU A 56 23.08 23.76 11.24
N LEU A 57 22.44 24.51 12.14
CA LEU A 57 21.28 25.33 11.83
C LEU A 57 21.59 26.42 10.80
N GLY A 58 22.79 26.99 10.83
CA GLY A 58 23.29 27.91 9.82
C GLY A 58 23.38 27.28 8.43
N ARG A 59 23.85 26.02 8.33
CA ARG A 59 23.84 25.25 7.07
C ARG A 59 22.44 24.86 6.61
N MET A 60 21.50 24.74 7.54
CA MET A 60 20.07 24.52 7.26
C MET A 60 19.31 25.81 6.93
N SER A 61 20.01 26.93 6.72
CA SER A 61 19.40 28.16 6.22
C SER A 61 19.36 28.16 4.70
N TYR A 62 18.15 28.12 4.14
CA TYR A 62 17.90 28.20 2.71
C TYR A 62 16.61 28.99 2.47
N SER A 63 16.72 30.09 1.74
CA SER A 63 15.61 31.03 1.50
C SER A 63 14.89 30.77 0.19
N LYS A 64 13.73 31.41 0.00
CA LYS A 64 13.01 31.37 -1.30
C LYS A 64 13.80 32.10 -2.40
N ASP A 65 14.60 33.09 -2.03
CA ASP A 65 15.46 33.78 -2.98
C ASP A 65 16.60 32.89 -3.45
N ASP A 66 17.21 32.11 -2.54
CA ASP A 66 18.22 31.11 -2.88
C ASP A 66 17.65 30.06 -3.86
N GLU A 67 16.41 29.62 -3.64
CA GLU A 67 15.69 28.73 -4.55
C GLU A 67 15.45 29.38 -5.92
N ARG A 68 15.02 30.64 -5.93
CA ARG A 68 14.72 31.39 -7.16
C ARG A 68 15.95 31.57 -8.05
N VAL A 69 17.13 31.75 -7.45
CA VAL A 69 18.40 31.87 -8.17
C VAL A 69 19.13 30.52 -8.36
N GLY A 70 18.54 29.41 -7.93
CA GLY A 70 19.07 28.06 -8.14
C GLY A 70 20.34 27.74 -7.35
N LEU A 71 20.56 28.39 -6.19
CA LEU A 71 21.71 28.09 -5.35
C LEU A 71 21.60 26.70 -4.71
N ALA A 72 22.73 26.03 -4.52
CA ALA A 72 22.75 24.76 -3.81
C ALA A 72 22.51 24.97 -2.30
N ALA A 73 21.86 24.00 -1.64
CA ALA A 73 21.75 23.98 -0.19
C ALA A 73 23.14 23.83 0.45
N LYS A 74 23.34 24.46 1.61
CA LYS A 74 24.63 24.46 2.33
C LYS A 74 24.85 23.18 3.15
N HIS A 75 23.82 22.36 3.33
CA HIS A 75 23.87 21.06 3.99
C HIS A 75 24.07 19.91 2.99
N ARG A 76 24.55 18.78 3.46
CA ARG A 76 24.83 17.56 2.70
C ARG A 76 23.62 16.64 2.50
N VAL A 77 22.51 16.91 3.19
CA VAL A 77 21.28 16.09 3.07
C VAL A 77 20.70 16.21 1.66
N PRO A 78 20.55 15.11 0.90
CA PRO A 78 19.96 15.13 -0.43
C PRO A 78 18.44 15.36 -0.34
N ILE A 79 17.93 16.38 -1.03
CA ILE A 79 16.50 16.69 -1.09
C ILE A 79 15.98 16.36 -2.49
N ASN A 80 15.11 15.34 -2.56
CA ASN A 80 14.39 14.99 -3.79
C ASN A 80 13.11 15.81 -3.89
N GLY A 81 13.15 16.95 -4.58
CA GLY A 81 12.01 17.83 -4.78
C GLY A 81 12.36 19.30 -4.57
N ASN A 82 11.43 20.06 -4.01
CA ASN A 82 11.63 21.47 -3.69
C ASN A 82 12.61 21.59 -2.51
N VAL A 83 13.79 22.18 -2.78
CA VAL A 83 14.91 22.29 -1.83
C VAL A 83 14.49 23.15 -0.65
N TYR A 84 13.77 24.26 -0.89
CA TYR A 84 13.30 25.15 0.16
C TYR A 84 12.42 24.43 1.21
N ASN A 85 11.39 23.71 0.77
CA ASN A 85 10.47 22.99 1.64
C ASN A 85 11.16 21.82 2.36
N GLY A 86 12.06 21.12 1.67
CA GLY A 86 12.85 20.05 2.25
C GLY A 86 13.75 20.56 3.38
N THR A 87 14.53 21.62 3.11
CA THR A 87 15.43 22.23 4.09
C THR A 87 14.64 22.83 5.26
N ALA A 88 13.52 23.50 5.01
CA ALA A 88 12.65 24.04 6.07
C ALA A 88 12.08 22.93 6.98
N THR A 89 11.72 21.77 6.42
CA THR A 89 11.20 20.63 7.17
C THR A 89 12.26 20.02 8.08
N LEU A 90 13.48 19.84 7.58
CA LEU A 90 14.61 19.34 8.36
C LEU A 90 15.01 20.33 9.46
N ARG A 91 15.09 21.63 9.12
CA ARG A 91 15.37 22.70 10.09
C ARG A 91 14.36 22.74 11.22
N SER A 92 13.07 22.57 10.91
CA SER A 92 12.02 22.50 11.93
C SER A 92 12.20 21.32 12.89
N ALA A 93 12.60 20.15 12.38
CA ALA A 93 12.87 18.99 13.24
C ALA A 93 14.14 19.20 14.10
N LEU A 94 15.19 19.78 13.52
CA LEU A 94 16.41 20.10 14.24
C LEU A 94 16.16 21.11 15.37
N ASN A 95 15.35 22.16 15.13
CA ASN A 95 14.97 23.11 16.18
C ASN A 95 14.26 22.43 17.36
N LEU A 96 13.37 21.46 17.10
CA LEU A 96 12.72 20.70 18.17
C LEU A 96 13.73 19.84 18.95
N TYR A 97 14.72 19.28 18.26
CA TYR A 97 15.78 18.52 18.91
C TYR A 97 16.68 19.41 19.79
N VAL A 98 17.03 20.60 19.31
CA VAL A 98 17.76 21.61 20.10
C VAL A 98 16.96 21.99 21.34
N GLN A 99 15.68 22.28 21.20
CA GLN A 99 14.78 22.58 22.32
C GLN A 99 14.73 21.42 23.33
N PHE A 100 14.62 20.18 22.86
CA PHE A 100 14.70 19.00 23.72
C PHE A 100 16.01 18.95 24.51
N CYS A 101 17.15 19.22 23.88
CA CYS A 101 18.43 19.19 24.57
C CYS A 101 18.60 20.35 25.57
N GLU A 102 17.97 21.51 25.32
CA GLU A 102 17.93 22.64 26.25
C GLU A 102 17.05 22.35 27.47
N GLU A 103 15.87 21.76 27.26
CA GLU A 103 14.94 21.41 28.34
C GLU A 103 15.36 20.14 29.09
N TRP A 104 16.13 19.27 28.43
CA TRP A 104 16.51 17.96 28.96
C TRP A 104 17.99 17.64 28.71
N PRO A 105 18.90 18.24 29.50
CA PRO A 105 20.33 17.98 29.39
C PRO A 105 20.69 16.50 29.59
N THR A 106 21.78 16.06 28.95
CA THR A 106 22.29 14.69 29.08
C THR A 106 22.62 14.39 30.55
N GLY A 107 21.98 13.37 31.13
CA GLY A 107 22.14 12.97 32.54
C GLY A 107 21.02 13.44 33.47
N ALA A 108 20.05 14.23 32.99
CA ALA A 108 18.84 14.53 33.75
C ALA A 108 17.89 13.31 33.77
N GLU A 109 17.57 12.81 34.97
CA GLU A 109 16.54 11.79 35.14
C GLU A 109 15.19 12.32 34.64
N PRO A 110 14.36 11.48 33.99
CA PRO A 110 12.98 11.83 33.74
C PRO A 110 12.31 12.22 35.05
N PRO A 111 11.51 13.30 35.12
CA PRO A 111 10.77 13.62 36.32
C PRO A 111 9.88 12.43 36.67
N VAL A 112 10.33 11.65 37.66
CA VAL A 112 9.72 10.42 38.16
C VAL A 112 8.51 10.82 39.00
N SER A 113 7.47 11.39 38.38
CA SER A 113 6.18 11.59 39.04
C SER A 113 5.04 11.92 38.08
N LEU A 114 4.96 11.27 36.90
CA LEU A 114 3.75 11.31 36.05
C LEU A 114 3.57 10.04 35.20
N VAL A 115 4.05 8.86 35.67
CA VAL A 115 3.44 7.60 35.21
C VAL A 115 2.07 7.52 35.88
N ARG A 116 1.10 8.29 35.37
CA ARG A 116 -0.29 8.06 35.71
C ARG A 116 -0.60 6.62 35.27
N PRO A 117 -1.28 5.81 36.10
CA PRO A 117 -1.92 4.60 35.62
C PRO A 117 -2.65 4.93 34.33
N GLN A 118 -2.61 4.05 33.33
CA GLN A 118 -3.42 4.21 32.13
C GLN A 118 -4.89 4.27 32.55
N GLU A 119 -5.39 5.47 32.84
CA GLU A 119 -6.82 5.73 32.84
C GLU A 119 -7.28 5.39 31.41
N PRO A 120 -8.32 4.56 31.25
CA PRO A 120 -8.88 4.31 29.93
C PRO A 120 -9.11 5.66 29.29
N SER A 121 -8.50 5.87 28.12
CA SER A 121 -8.51 7.12 27.40
C SER A 121 -9.96 7.55 27.14
N ILE A 122 -10.53 8.30 28.08
CA ILE A 122 -11.66 9.16 27.82
C ILE A 122 -11.03 10.33 27.10
N ARG A 123 -10.89 10.17 25.78
CA ARG A 123 -10.52 11.26 24.89
C ARG A 123 -11.37 12.47 25.30
N PRO A 124 -10.81 13.64 25.62
CA PRO A 124 -11.62 14.84 25.55
C PRO A 124 -12.22 14.85 24.12
N PRO A 125 -13.52 15.09 23.96
CA PRO A 125 -14.12 15.16 22.64
C PRO A 125 -13.27 16.15 21.86
N ARG A 126 -12.72 15.68 20.72
CA ARG A 126 -12.03 16.55 19.76
C ARG A 126 -12.82 17.84 19.71
N THR A 127 -12.17 18.99 19.90
CA THR A 127 -12.80 20.29 19.67
C THR A 127 -13.53 20.16 18.35
N ARG A 128 -14.88 20.13 18.44
CA ARG A 128 -15.72 19.78 17.31
C ARG A 128 -15.28 20.70 16.20
N SER A 129 -14.89 20.10 15.09
CA SER A 129 -14.79 20.77 13.82
C SER A 129 -15.91 21.81 13.74
N LYS A 130 -15.63 23.07 13.39
CA LYS A 130 -16.70 24.07 13.20
C LYS A 130 -17.69 23.68 12.07
N TRP A 131 -17.39 22.58 11.38
CA TRP A 131 -18.27 21.97 10.41
C TRP A 131 -19.40 21.19 11.11
N PRO A 132 -20.60 21.18 10.51
CA PRO A 132 -21.69 20.34 10.99
C PRO A 132 -21.26 18.86 11.00
N ASP A 133 -21.69 18.13 12.03
CA ASP A 133 -21.69 16.67 12.01
C ASP A 133 -22.81 16.23 11.04
N TRP A 134 -22.45 15.47 10.02
CA TRP A 134 -23.42 14.84 9.12
C TRP A 134 -23.56 13.37 9.46
N ASN A 135 -24.78 12.86 9.36
CA ASN A 135 -25.04 11.43 9.54
C ASN A 135 -24.24 10.63 8.50
N LEU A 136 -23.64 9.54 8.94
CA LEU A 136 -23.05 8.53 8.07
C LEU A 136 -24.11 7.48 7.72
N PRO A 137 -23.98 6.77 6.59
CA PRO A 137 -24.81 5.62 6.28
C PRO A 137 -24.76 4.59 7.41
N THR A 138 -25.92 4.05 7.76
CA THR A 138 -26.08 2.93 8.69
C THR A 138 -25.68 1.60 8.03
N ASP A 139 -25.58 0.53 8.81
CA ASP A 139 -25.34 -0.82 8.27
C ASP A 139 -26.47 -1.27 7.32
N GLU A 140 -27.71 -0.82 7.57
CA GLU A 140 -28.87 -1.05 6.71
C GLU A 140 -28.74 -0.29 5.37
N ASP A 141 -28.27 0.97 5.40
CA ASP A 141 -27.97 1.73 4.18
C ASP A 141 -26.89 1.05 3.35
N VAL A 142 -25.84 0.52 4.00
CA VAL A 142 -24.76 -0.23 3.34
C VAL A 142 -25.28 -1.54 2.75
N PHE A 143 -26.21 -2.21 3.42
CA PHE A 143 -26.89 -3.40 2.92
C PHE A 143 -27.72 -3.10 1.65
N HIS A 144 -28.53 -2.03 1.66
CA HIS A 144 -29.28 -1.61 0.49
C HIS A 144 -28.37 -1.19 -0.68
N LEU A 145 -27.28 -0.48 -0.38
CA LEU A 145 -26.27 -0.14 -1.35
C LEU A 145 -25.63 -1.39 -1.97
N ALA A 146 -25.36 -2.43 -1.17
CA ALA A 146 -24.84 -3.70 -1.67
C ALA A 146 -25.82 -4.40 -2.63
N ARG A 147 -27.13 -4.39 -2.31
CA ARG A 147 -28.19 -4.89 -3.23
C ARG A 147 -28.23 -4.11 -4.54
N PHE A 148 -28.03 -2.80 -4.49
CA PHE A 148 -27.97 -1.97 -5.69
C PHE A 148 -26.74 -2.27 -6.55
N ILE A 149 -25.58 -2.54 -5.94
CA ILE A 149 -24.30 -2.73 -6.64
C ILE A 149 -24.17 -4.11 -7.29
N GLY A 150 -24.68 -5.17 -6.64
CA GLY A 150 -24.52 -6.57 -7.07
C GLY A 150 -24.80 -6.83 -8.56
N PRO A 151 -25.90 -6.30 -9.14
CA PRO A 151 -26.21 -6.44 -10.56
C PRO A 151 -25.22 -5.77 -11.52
N PHE A 152 -24.40 -4.83 -11.04
CA PHE A 152 -23.49 -4.05 -11.87
C PHE A 152 -22.02 -4.46 -11.74
N VAL A 153 -21.61 -5.22 -10.74
CA VAL A 153 -20.23 -5.72 -10.69
C VAL A 153 -20.01 -6.83 -11.71
N ARG A 154 -18.85 -6.84 -12.38
CA ARG A 154 -18.51 -7.79 -13.44
C ARG A 154 -17.35 -8.68 -13.02
N PHE A 155 -17.63 -9.95 -12.81
CA PHE A 155 -16.65 -11.01 -12.56
C PHE A 155 -16.32 -11.75 -13.86
N LEU A 156 -15.08 -12.24 -14.00
CA LEU A 156 -14.70 -13.08 -15.14
C LEU A 156 -15.45 -14.41 -15.14
N HIS A 157 -15.71 -14.93 -16.33
CA HIS A 157 -16.24 -16.27 -16.50
C HIS A 157 -15.34 -17.32 -15.79
N PRO A 158 -15.89 -18.28 -15.01
CA PRO A 158 -15.09 -19.24 -14.26
C PRO A 158 -14.07 -20.01 -15.10
N GLU A 159 -14.43 -20.39 -16.33
CA GLU A 159 -13.52 -21.12 -17.23
C GLU A 159 -12.30 -20.29 -17.68
N ILE A 160 -12.39 -18.95 -17.71
CA ILE A 160 -11.23 -18.08 -17.97
C ILE A 160 -10.26 -18.17 -16.80
N VAL A 161 -10.78 -18.09 -15.57
CA VAL A 161 -9.96 -18.20 -14.35
C VAL A 161 -9.36 -19.61 -14.25
N ARG A 162 -10.13 -20.65 -14.57
CA ARG A 162 -9.67 -22.04 -14.60
C ARG A 162 -8.50 -22.22 -15.55
N ALA A 163 -8.58 -21.67 -16.76
CA ALA A 163 -7.49 -21.73 -17.74
C ALA A 163 -6.18 -21.09 -17.20
N VAL A 164 -6.27 -19.97 -16.47
CA VAL A 164 -5.11 -19.35 -15.82
C VAL A 164 -4.56 -20.22 -14.70
N VAL A 165 -5.41 -20.83 -13.88
CA VAL A 165 -5.02 -21.71 -12.78
C VAL A 165 -4.32 -22.98 -13.30
N GLU A 166 -4.86 -23.61 -14.34
CA GLU A 166 -4.27 -24.80 -14.97
C GLU A 166 -2.91 -24.48 -15.60
N ASP A 167 -2.81 -23.34 -16.29
CA ASP A 167 -1.55 -22.86 -16.86
C ASP A 167 -0.53 -22.52 -15.76
N ASN A 168 -0.97 -21.97 -14.63
CA ASN A 168 -0.14 -21.77 -13.44
C ASN A 168 0.41 -23.08 -12.92
N GLU A 169 -0.43 -24.09 -12.69
CA GLU A 169 0.03 -25.38 -12.18
C GLU A 169 1.05 -26.04 -13.12
N ARG A 170 0.85 -25.92 -14.44
CA ARG A 170 1.78 -26.44 -15.44
C ARG A 170 3.16 -25.77 -15.36
N HIS A 171 3.21 -24.45 -15.20
CA HIS A 171 4.46 -23.68 -15.23
C HIS A 171 5.07 -23.42 -13.83
N ARG A 172 4.32 -23.70 -12.75
CA ARG A 172 4.69 -23.39 -11.37
C ARG A 172 6.10 -23.85 -11.01
N PRO A 173 6.55 -25.10 -11.27
CA PRO A 173 7.91 -25.51 -10.92
C PRO A 173 8.99 -24.67 -11.61
N ALA A 174 8.83 -24.42 -12.91
CA ALA A 174 9.81 -23.69 -13.72
C ALA A 174 9.88 -22.21 -13.33
N TRP A 175 8.73 -21.53 -13.23
CA TRP A 175 8.68 -20.13 -12.83
C TRP A 175 9.10 -19.93 -11.36
N ALA A 176 8.78 -20.87 -10.46
CA ALA A 176 9.21 -20.78 -9.08
C ALA A 176 10.74 -20.88 -8.93
N ALA A 177 11.36 -21.80 -9.69
CA ALA A 177 12.82 -21.92 -9.74
C ALA A 177 13.46 -20.65 -10.31
N ALA A 178 12.90 -20.11 -11.40
CA ALA A 178 13.42 -18.92 -12.06
C ALA A 178 13.28 -17.65 -11.18
N LEU A 179 12.16 -17.48 -10.47
CA LEU A 179 12.00 -16.39 -9.49
C LEU A 179 12.97 -16.52 -8.32
N SER A 180 13.12 -17.73 -7.78
CA SER A 180 14.07 -18.02 -6.69
C SER A 180 15.50 -17.68 -7.10
N ALA A 181 15.89 -18.02 -8.34
CA ALA A 181 17.21 -17.69 -8.89
C ALA A 181 17.45 -16.17 -9.01
N ARG A 182 16.38 -15.36 -9.01
CA ARG A 182 16.41 -13.90 -9.01
C ARG A 182 16.24 -13.29 -7.60
N GLY A 183 16.28 -14.12 -6.55
CA GLY A 183 16.09 -13.68 -5.16
C GLY A 183 14.64 -13.29 -4.80
N ILE A 184 13.67 -13.68 -5.63
CA ILE A 184 12.25 -13.43 -5.41
C ILE A 184 11.62 -14.68 -4.84
N ASP A 185 10.89 -14.53 -3.73
CA ASP A 185 10.17 -15.64 -3.13
C ASP A 185 8.96 -16.01 -4.00
N PRO A 186 8.96 -17.21 -4.62
CA PRO A 186 7.90 -17.62 -5.52
C PRO A 186 6.57 -17.81 -4.81
N THR A 187 6.55 -18.14 -3.50
CA THR A 187 5.31 -18.37 -2.75
C THR A 187 4.48 -17.09 -2.57
N ALA A 188 5.09 -15.92 -2.76
CA ALA A 188 4.40 -14.63 -2.77
C ALA A 188 3.52 -14.41 -4.02
N TYR A 189 3.72 -15.23 -5.06
CA TYR A 189 3.05 -15.14 -6.37
C TYR A 189 2.37 -16.43 -6.81
N LEU A 190 2.99 -17.57 -6.54
CA LEU A 190 2.69 -18.89 -7.09
C LEU A 190 2.36 -19.90 -5.98
N TRP A 191 1.30 -19.65 -5.23
CA TRP A 191 0.74 -20.69 -4.36
C TRP A 191 -0.07 -21.71 -5.18
N GLU A 192 -0.31 -22.87 -4.58
CA GLU A 192 -1.11 -23.92 -5.22
C GLU A 192 -2.49 -23.40 -5.62
N ARG A 193 -2.90 -23.74 -6.86
CA ARG A 193 -4.16 -23.33 -7.49
C ARG A 193 -4.39 -21.82 -7.49
N CYS A 194 -3.32 -21.01 -7.52
CA CYS A 194 -3.45 -19.56 -7.59
C CYS A 194 -3.89 -19.10 -8.99
N ALA A 195 -4.50 -17.91 -9.04
CA ALA A 195 -4.88 -17.25 -10.30
C ALA A 195 -3.99 -16.03 -10.64
N CYS A 196 -2.77 -15.94 -10.09
CA CYS A 196 -1.82 -14.88 -10.43
C CYS A 196 -1.50 -14.92 -11.93
N THR A 197 -1.81 -13.86 -12.69
CA THR A 197 -1.56 -13.86 -14.15
C THR A 197 -0.12 -13.50 -14.49
N PHE A 198 0.56 -12.66 -13.71
CA PHE A 198 1.95 -12.30 -13.99
C PHE A 198 2.79 -12.39 -12.71
N PRO A 199 3.32 -13.58 -12.39
CA PRO A 199 4.20 -13.75 -11.25
C PRO A 199 5.48 -12.92 -11.42
N GLY A 200 5.97 -12.33 -10.33
CA GLY A 200 7.09 -11.39 -10.35
C GLY A 200 6.71 -9.94 -10.70
N ILE A 201 5.42 -9.63 -10.93
CA ILE A 201 4.96 -8.26 -11.14
C ILE A 201 4.16 -7.77 -9.94
N ARG A 202 4.58 -6.64 -9.36
CA ARG A 202 3.84 -6.00 -8.26
C ARG A 202 3.44 -4.57 -8.60
N ARG A 203 2.48 -4.04 -7.86
CA ARG A 203 2.18 -2.62 -7.93
C ARG A 203 3.32 -1.80 -7.31
N TYR A 204 3.62 -0.63 -7.88
CA TYR A 204 4.57 0.30 -7.27
C TYR A 204 4.11 0.72 -5.85
N VAL A 205 5.07 1.10 -5.00
CA VAL A 205 4.88 1.55 -3.62
C VAL A 205 5.63 2.86 -3.37
N GLY A 206 4.92 3.84 -2.80
CA GLY A 206 5.49 5.14 -2.48
C GLY A 206 5.71 6.05 -3.70
N SER A 207 5.95 7.33 -3.42
CA SER A 207 6.10 8.38 -4.44
C SER A 207 7.33 8.17 -5.35
N LYS A 208 8.40 7.54 -4.84
CA LYS A 208 9.63 7.27 -5.60
C LYS A 208 9.37 6.30 -6.75
N GLU A 209 8.78 5.15 -6.48
CA GLU A 209 8.48 4.16 -7.53
C GLU A 209 7.40 4.67 -8.51
N ILE A 210 6.44 5.48 -8.04
CA ILE A 210 5.47 6.15 -8.91
C ILE A 210 6.19 7.05 -9.92
N ALA A 211 7.12 7.87 -9.45
CA ALA A 211 7.87 8.77 -10.31
C ALA A 211 8.74 7.99 -11.31
N GLN A 212 9.37 6.90 -10.87
CA GLN A 212 10.17 6.02 -11.73
C GLN A 212 9.32 5.38 -12.83
N HIS A 213 8.18 4.79 -12.48
CA HIS A 213 7.26 4.17 -13.43
C HIS A 213 6.74 5.19 -14.45
N ARG A 214 6.40 6.41 -14.02
CA ARG A 214 5.91 7.47 -14.92
C ARG A 214 6.99 8.01 -15.87
N LYS A 215 8.24 8.11 -15.39
CA LYS A 215 9.36 8.65 -16.17
C LYS A 215 10.11 7.58 -16.99
N GLN A 216 9.68 6.32 -16.90
CA GLN A 216 10.35 5.17 -17.54
C GLN A 216 11.86 5.12 -17.26
N THR A 217 12.27 5.57 -16.07
CA THR A 217 13.68 5.51 -15.66
C THR A 217 14.07 4.07 -15.37
N GLU A 218 15.34 3.75 -15.58
CA GLU A 218 15.91 2.42 -15.30
C GLU A 218 15.58 1.93 -13.89
N ALA A 219 15.51 0.61 -13.75
CA ALA A 219 15.32 -0.02 -12.46
C ALA A 219 16.44 0.43 -11.49
N PRO A 220 16.10 0.72 -10.22
CA PRO A 220 17.14 1.05 -9.25
C PRO A 220 18.14 -0.11 -9.13
N GLU A 221 19.41 0.19 -8.83
CA GLU A 221 20.47 -0.82 -8.65
C GLU A 221 20.07 -1.91 -7.62
N ALA A 222 19.30 -1.52 -6.60
CA ALA A 222 18.77 -2.43 -5.58
C ALA A 222 17.59 -3.31 -6.05
N GLY A 223 17.14 -3.17 -7.30
CA GLY A 223 15.96 -3.83 -7.86
C GLY A 223 14.63 -3.38 -7.24
N TYR A 224 13.54 -4.05 -7.61
CA TYR A 224 12.20 -3.76 -7.06
C TYR A 224 11.85 -4.63 -5.84
N GLY A 225 12.86 -5.13 -5.12
CA GLY A 225 12.68 -6.07 -4.02
C GLY A 225 12.09 -7.39 -4.50
N GLN A 226 10.97 -7.82 -3.91
CA GLN A 226 10.26 -9.06 -4.25
C GLN A 226 9.54 -9.01 -5.62
N ALA A 227 10.12 -8.40 -6.66
CA ALA A 227 9.51 -8.29 -7.99
C ALA A 227 10.55 -8.09 -9.11
N LEU A 228 10.25 -8.62 -10.29
CA LEU A 228 10.96 -8.37 -11.55
C LEU A 228 10.59 -7.02 -12.15
N LYS A 229 9.32 -6.60 -11.99
CA LYS A 229 8.79 -5.36 -12.57
C LYS A 229 7.72 -4.74 -11.68
N ILE A 230 7.63 -3.41 -11.69
CA ILE A 230 6.55 -2.64 -11.09
C ILE A 230 5.56 -2.15 -12.16
N ASP A 231 4.29 -2.05 -11.78
CA ASP A 231 3.20 -1.60 -12.64
C ASP A 231 2.19 -0.75 -11.85
N ASP A 232 1.29 -0.05 -12.56
CA ASP A 232 0.10 0.53 -11.93
C ASP A 232 -1.09 -0.42 -11.92
N ASN A 233 -1.59 -0.73 -13.12
CA ASN A 233 -2.80 -1.51 -13.40
C ASN A 233 -2.86 -2.01 -14.85
N ASN A 234 -1.75 -2.02 -15.59
CA ASN A 234 -1.76 -2.52 -16.97
C ASN A 234 -1.80 -4.04 -17.00
N TYR A 235 -0.96 -4.68 -16.18
CA TYR A 235 -0.83 -6.13 -16.14
C TYR A 235 -2.11 -6.86 -15.73
N PRO A 236 -2.81 -6.44 -14.66
CA PRO A 236 -4.11 -7.01 -14.34
C PRO A 236 -5.12 -6.86 -15.48
N LYS A 237 -5.04 -5.79 -16.29
CA LYS A 237 -5.99 -5.50 -17.38
C LYS A 237 -5.69 -6.23 -18.69
N HIS A 238 -4.51 -6.83 -18.88
CA HIS A 238 -4.23 -7.59 -20.11
C HIS A 238 -5.21 -8.75 -20.28
N LEU A 239 -5.45 -9.55 -19.24
CA LEU A 239 -6.41 -10.66 -19.31
C LEU A 239 -7.79 -10.16 -19.74
N TRP A 240 -8.30 -9.12 -19.07
CA TRP A 240 -9.57 -8.48 -19.39
C TRP A 240 -9.62 -7.99 -20.85
N SER A 241 -8.55 -7.37 -21.33
CA SER A 241 -8.47 -6.91 -22.72
C SER A 241 -8.50 -8.07 -23.71
N PHE A 242 -7.80 -9.17 -23.45
CA PHE A 242 -7.82 -10.34 -24.33
C PHE A 242 -9.19 -11.00 -24.40
N VAL A 243 -9.83 -11.27 -23.26
CA VAL A 243 -11.12 -12.01 -23.23
C VAL A 243 -12.29 -11.24 -23.84
N PHE A 244 -12.11 -9.94 -24.12
CA PHE A 244 -13.10 -9.10 -24.81
C PHE A 244 -12.67 -8.60 -26.18
N ARG A 245 -11.37 -8.48 -26.44
CA ARG A 245 -10.85 -7.79 -27.64
C ARG A 245 -9.76 -8.56 -28.37
N GLY A 246 -9.30 -9.69 -27.83
CA GLY A 246 -8.23 -10.50 -28.41
C GLY A 246 -6.85 -9.83 -28.49
N ARG A 247 -6.62 -8.76 -27.73
CA ARG A 247 -5.37 -7.98 -27.79
C ARG A 247 -4.92 -7.44 -26.43
N PRO A 248 -3.62 -7.11 -26.26
CA PRO A 248 -3.12 -6.47 -25.06
C PRO A 248 -3.87 -5.17 -24.72
N PHE A 249 -3.91 -4.83 -23.43
CA PHE A 249 -4.53 -3.61 -22.93
C PHE A 249 -3.82 -2.35 -23.45
N GLN A 250 -4.60 -1.42 -24.01
CA GLN A 250 -4.10 -0.19 -24.66
C GLN A 250 -4.52 1.09 -23.89
N GLN A 251 -4.50 1.06 -22.55
CA GLN A 251 -4.87 2.21 -21.70
C GLN A 251 -6.35 2.63 -21.72
N PHE A 252 -7.26 1.78 -22.19
CA PHE A 252 -8.70 2.02 -22.10
C PHE A 252 -9.48 0.74 -21.79
N GLY A 253 -10.43 0.85 -20.85
CA GLY A 253 -11.32 -0.22 -20.42
C GLY A 253 -12.77 0.05 -20.82
N PRO A 254 -13.73 -0.75 -20.32
CA PRO A 254 -15.16 -0.51 -20.54
C PRO A 254 -15.58 0.87 -20.00
N GLU A 255 -16.37 1.59 -20.79
CA GLU A 255 -16.85 2.94 -20.43
C GLU A 255 -17.70 2.90 -19.16
N GLY A 256 -17.43 3.80 -18.22
CA GLY A 256 -18.15 3.89 -16.94
C GLY A 256 -17.77 2.80 -15.92
N TYR A 257 -16.73 2.01 -16.16
CA TYR A 257 -16.25 0.97 -15.26
C TYR A 257 -14.78 1.11 -14.91
N ALA A 258 -14.42 0.76 -13.67
CA ALA A 258 -13.04 0.68 -13.21
C ALA A 258 -12.73 -0.71 -12.65
N LEU A 259 -11.47 -1.14 -12.85
CA LEU A 259 -10.96 -2.36 -12.25
C LEU A 259 -10.80 -2.15 -10.73
N ALA A 260 -11.35 -3.06 -9.95
CA ALA A 260 -11.22 -3.09 -8.50
C ALA A 260 -10.58 -4.41 -8.05
N HIS A 261 -9.69 -4.32 -7.07
CA HIS A 261 -9.09 -5.48 -6.39
C HIS A 261 -9.95 -5.86 -5.18
N LEU A 262 -10.23 -7.16 -5.02
CA LEU A 262 -11.07 -7.64 -3.93
C LEU A 262 -10.30 -7.73 -2.62
N VAL A 263 -9.13 -8.34 -2.64
CA VAL A 263 -8.21 -8.49 -1.52
C VAL A 263 -7.01 -7.57 -1.73
N ASP A 264 -6.63 -6.86 -0.67
CA ASP A 264 -5.48 -5.94 -0.70
C ASP A 264 -4.17 -6.71 -0.99
N HIS A 265 -3.41 -6.25 -1.98
CA HIS A 265 -2.11 -6.81 -2.39
C HIS A 265 -0.91 -6.04 -1.80
N LYS A 266 -1.18 -4.97 -1.04
CA LYS A 266 -0.20 -4.11 -0.36
C LYS A 266 -0.38 -4.21 1.15
N VAL A 267 0.65 -3.84 1.90
CA VAL A 267 0.56 -3.69 3.36
C VAL A 267 -0.52 -2.66 3.68
N HIS A 268 -1.67 -3.12 4.16
CA HIS A 268 -2.77 -2.27 4.57
C HIS A 268 -3.42 -2.82 5.83
N LYS A 269 -3.91 -1.92 6.70
CA LYS A 269 -4.56 -2.30 7.96
C LYS A 269 -5.84 -3.13 7.77
N ARG A 270 -6.47 -3.04 6.60
CA ARG A 270 -7.75 -3.69 6.27
C ARG A 270 -7.62 -5.19 5.99
N LEU A 271 -6.48 -5.65 5.49
CA LEU A 271 -6.27 -7.07 5.19
C LEU A 271 -6.53 -7.94 6.43
N TRP A 272 -6.22 -7.42 7.62
CA TRP A 272 -6.43 -8.08 8.91
C TRP A 272 -7.89 -8.19 9.36
N GLU A 273 -8.74 -7.29 8.89
CA GLU A 273 -10.17 -7.25 9.22
C GLU A 273 -10.96 -8.21 8.32
N GLU A 274 -10.46 -8.48 7.11
CA GLU A 274 -11.18 -9.23 6.06
C GLU A 274 -10.67 -10.68 5.90
N ILE A 275 -9.39 -10.91 6.17
CA ILE A 275 -8.71 -12.20 6.02
C ILE A 275 -8.30 -12.74 7.40
N GLU A 276 -8.47 -14.04 7.60
CA GLU A 276 -8.00 -14.75 8.78
C GLU A 276 -6.84 -15.69 8.43
N ALA A 277 -5.87 -15.79 9.34
CA ALA A 277 -4.78 -16.74 9.23
C ALA A 277 -5.23 -18.10 9.79
N ILE A 278 -4.98 -19.16 9.02
CA ILE A 278 -5.17 -20.54 9.44
C ILE A 278 -3.92 -20.97 10.22
N ASP A 279 -4.12 -21.61 11.37
CA ASP A 279 -3.07 -22.23 12.22
C ASP A 279 -1.93 -21.32 12.69
N GLY A 280 -2.20 -20.02 12.91
CA GLY A 280 -1.21 -19.11 13.50
C GLY A 280 0.06 -18.91 12.66
N ALA A 281 0.01 -19.22 11.36
CA ALA A 281 1.13 -19.12 10.45
C ALA A 281 1.75 -17.70 10.43
N ALA A 282 3.08 -17.63 10.32
CA ALA A 282 3.80 -16.38 10.24
C ALA A 282 3.31 -15.52 9.06
N TYR A 283 2.66 -14.41 9.40
CA TYR A 283 1.98 -13.57 8.43
C TYR A 283 2.95 -12.75 7.58
N ARG A 284 2.68 -12.66 6.28
CA ARG A 284 3.42 -11.77 5.37
C ARG A 284 2.72 -10.44 5.19
N PRO A 285 3.43 -9.31 5.28
CA PRO A 285 2.82 -7.99 5.20
C PRO A 285 2.18 -7.68 3.84
N SER A 286 2.54 -8.39 2.76
CA SER A 286 1.97 -8.20 1.43
C SER A 286 1.99 -9.48 0.58
N TRP A 287 1.00 -9.61 -0.30
CA TRP A 287 0.88 -10.70 -1.28
C TRP A 287 0.82 -10.15 -2.70
N PRO A 288 1.98 -9.88 -3.33
CA PRO A 288 2.05 -9.35 -4.68
C PRO A 288 1.31 -10.18 -5.73
N GLY A 289 1.23 -11.50 -5.60
CA GLY A 289 0.46 -12.34 -6.54
C GLY A 289 -1.02 -11.98 -6.64
N LEU A 290 -1.60 -11.39 -5.58
CA LEU A 290 -2.99 -10.91 -5.59
C LEU A 290 -3.19 -9.69 -6.49
N TYR A 291 -2.13 -8.93 -6.80
CA TYR A 291 -2.20 -7.74 -7.63
C TYR A 291 -2.64 -8.06 -9.07
N THR A 292 -2.04 -9.09 -9.67
CA THR A 292 -2.36 -9.57 -11.03
C THR A 292 -3.30 -10.78 -11.01
N SER A 293 -3.89 -11.13 -9.87
CA SER A 293 -4.73 -12.32 -9.80
C SER A 293 -6.06 -12.12 -10.54
N ALA A 294 -6.36 -13.02 -11.48
CA ALA A 294 -7.61 -13.03 -12.24
C ALA A 294 -8.82 -13.20 -11.31
N ALA A 295 -8.69 -14.03 -10.28
CA ALA A 295 -9.73 -14.27 -9.28
C ALA A 295 -9.88 -13.12 -8.26
N ASN A 296 -8.90 -12.23 -8.16
CA ASN A 296 -8.88 -11.10 -7.23
C ASN A 296 -9.30 -9.76 -7.87
N SER A 297 -9.91 -9.80 -9.05
CA SER A 297 -10.28 -8.59 -9.78
C SER A 297 -11.69 -8.65 -10.34
N MET A 298 -12.33 -7.50 -10.40
CA MET A 298 -13.63 -7.30 -11.04
C MET A 298 -13.70 -5.90 -11.65
N PHE A 299 -14.66 -5.67 -12.55
CA PHE A 299 -15.04 -4.32 -12.96
C PHE A 299 -16.27 -3.85 -12.17
N ALA A 300 -16.22 -2.63 -11.65
CA ALA A 300 -17.33 -1.98 -10.96
C ALA A 300 -17.64 -0.61 -11.58
N PRO A 301 -18.90 -0.14 -11.55
CA PRO A 301 -19.26 1.18 -12.07
C PRO A 301 -18.49 2.30 -11.37
N THR A 302 -17.99 3.28 -12.14
CA THR A 302 -17.27 4.44 -11.60
C THR A 302 -18.20 5.47 -10.96
N THR A 303 -19.47 5.48 -11.33
CA THR A 303 -20.50 6.37 -10.77
C THR A 303 -20.88 6.02 -9.34
N LEU A 304 -20.60 4.78 -8.91
CA LEU A 304 -20.78 4.33 -7.54
C LEU A 304 -19.45 4.56 -6.83
N ILE A 305 -19.40 5.61 -6.00
CA ILE A 305 -18.22 6.10 -5.28
C ILE A 305 -17.56 4.96 -4.51
N LYS A 306 -16.56 4.30 -5.13
CA LYS A 306 -15.71 3.21 -4.60
C LYS A 306 -16.16 2.63 -3.26
N PRO A 307 -17.36 2.03 -3.18
CA PRO A 307 -17.92 1.63 -1.89
C PRO A 307 -17.12 0.44 -1.34
N THR A 308 -16.40 -0.24 -2.23
CA THR A 308 -15.42 -1.27 -1.94
C THR A 308 -14.15 -0.78 -1.26
N ASP A 309 -13.89 0.50 -1.05
CA ASP A 309 -12.65 0.91 -0.37
C ASP A 309 -12.82 1.01 1.16
N PHE A 310 -14.04 1.29 1.65
CA PHE A 310 -14.28 1.55 3.06
C PHE A 310 -15.54 0.89 3.65
N ALA A 311 -16.34 0.16 2.87
CA ALA A 311 -17.45 -0.64 3.39
C ALA A 311 -17.03 -2.11 3.54
N GLY A 312 -16.56 -2.47 4.74
CA GLY A 312 -16.11 -3.83 5.07
C GLY A 312 -17.12 -4.94 4.71
N PRO A 313 -18.40 -4.82 5.11
CA PRO A 313 -19.42 -5.82 4.75
C PRO A 313 -19.59 -6.03 3.24
N LEU A 314 -19.64 -4.94 2.46
CA LEU A 314 -19.73 -5.03 1.00
C LEU A 314 -18.48 -5.67 0.38
N ARG A 315 -17.28 -5.34 0.86
CA ARG A 315 -16.04 -5.97 0.38
C ARG A 315 -16.04 -7.46 0.66
N ASN A 316 -16.41 -7.86 1.89
CA ASN A 316 -16.53 -9.26 2.28
C ASN A 316 -17.54 -10.00 1.40
N LEU A 317 -18.70 -9.40 1.11
CA LEU A 317 -19.69 -9.95 0.19
C LEU A 317 -19.09 -10.22 -1.20
N LEU A 318 -18.35 -9.26 -1.76
CA LEU A 318 -17.72 -9.39 -3.09
C LEU A 318 -16.59 -10.42 -3.10
N GLN A 319 -15.81 -10.52 -2.02
CA GLN A 319 -14.79 -11.55 -1.83
C GLN A 319 -15.43 -12.95 -1.76
N ARG A 320 -16.49 -13.12 -0.97
CA ARG A 320 -17.26 -14.37 -0.87
C ARG A 320 -17.94 -14.72 -2.19
N ARG A 321 -18.40 -13.73 -2.96
CA ARG A 321 -18.91 -13.95 -4.31
C ARG A 321 -17.82 -14.54 -5.22
N ALA A 322 -16.61 -13.97 -5.23
CA ALA A 322 -15.50 -14.55 -5.96
C ALA A 322 -15.15 -15.96 -5.49
N ALA A 323 -15.16 -16.21 -4.17
CA ALA A 323 -14.95 -17.55 -3.61
C ALA A 323 -16.03 -18.54 -4.08
N SER A 324 -17.30 -18.12 -4.16
CA SER A 324 -18.39 -18.98 -4.68
C SER A 324 -18.23 -19.33 -6.16
N LEU A 325 -17.67 -18.41 -6.96
CA LEU A 325 -17.48 -18.60 -8.40
C LEU A 325 -16.27 -19.47 -8.72
N TYR A 326 -15.19 -19.34 -7.94
CA TYR A 326 -13.89 -19.90 -8.31
C TYR A 326 -13.34 -20.91 -7.30
N GLY A 327 -13.82 -20.91 -6.05
CA GLY A 327 -13.21 -21.62 -4.93
C GLY A 327 -13.15 -23.15 -5.06
N SER A 328 -13.95 -23.74 -5.95
CA SER A 328 -13.90 -25.18 -6.22
C SER A 328 -12.65 -25.61 -7.00
N PHE A 329 -11.98 -24.69 -7.71
CA PHE A 329 -10.78 -24.97 -8.51
C PHE A 329 -9.64 -23.96 -8.30
N CYS A 330 -9.89 -22.82 -7.67
CA CYS A 330 -8.93 -21.74 -7.46
C CYS A 330 -8.80 -21.40 -5.96
N ASN A 331 -7.57 -21.35 -5.46
CA ASN A 331 -7.28 -20.77 -4.16
C ASN A 331 -7.11 -19.26 -4.32
N LEU A 332 -8.13 -18.48 -3.92
CA LEU A 332 -8.12 -17.01 -4.04
C LEU A 332 -6.98 -16.38 -3.24
N THR A 333 -6.64 -16.97 -2.10
CA THR A 333 -5.56 -16.59 -1.19
C THR A 333 -4.62 -17.78 -0.98
N PRO A 334 -3.38 -17.55 -0.50
CA PRO A 334 -2.50 -18.62 -0.01
C PRO A 334 -3.21 -19.56 0.98
N SER A 335 -2.81 -20.83 1.02
CA SER A 335 -3.50 -21.90 1.78
C SER A 335 -3.62 -21.66 3.29
N HIS A 336 -2.76 -20.81 3.86
CA HIS A 336 -2.79 -20.43 5.28
C HIS A 336 -3.63 -19.15 5.53
N LEU A 337 -4.34 -18.66 4.53
CA LEU A 337 -5.21 -17.49 4.60
C LEU A 337 -6.60 -17.83 4.09
N ARG A 338 -7.63 -17.37 4.79
CA ARG A 338 -9.04 -17.55 4.39
C ARG A 338 -9.79 -16.23 4.43
N ILE A 339 -10.72 -16.06 3.49
CA ILE A 339 -11.70 -14.96 3.54
C ILE A 339 -12.64 -15.25 4.71
N ARG A 340 -12.79 -14.31 5.63
CA ARG A 340 -13.69 -14.49 6.79
C ARG A 340 -15.13 -14.68 6.32
N ASP A 341 -15.86 -15.55 7.01
CA ASP A 341 -17.30 -15.68 6.83
C ASP A 341 -18.05 -14.47 7.41
N THR A 342 -19.27 -14.25 6.92
CA THR A 342 -20.18 -13.29 7.56
C THR A 342 -20.79 -13.89 8.81
N ALA A 343 -20.99 -13.07 9.84
CA ALA A 343 -21.75 -13.46 11.02
C ALA A 343 -23.27 -13.32 10.82
N SER A 344 -23.71 -12.52 9.84
CA SER A 344 -25.14 -12.24 9.59
C SER A 344 -25.66 -13.02 8.38
N HIS A 345 -26.79 -13.72 8.57
CA HIS A 345 -27.51 -14.43 7.53
C HIS A 345 -28.04 -13.47 6.44
N ASP A 346 -28.32 -12.20 6.76
CA ASP A 346 -28.81 -11.22 5.79
C ASP A 346 -27.79 -11.01 4.67
N TRP A 347 -26.50 -11.10 5.02
CA TRP A 347 -25.36 -10.98 4.10
C TRP A 347 -25.01 -12.30 3.39
N SER A 348 -25.95 -13.24 3.29
CA SER A 348 -25.79 -14.43 2.45
C SER A 348 -25.77 -14.06 0.96
N LEU A 349 -25.12 -14.87 0.12
CA LEU A 349 -24.95 -14.54 -1.31
C LEU A 349 -26.26 -14.63 -2.10
N ASP A 350 -27.20 -15.46 -1.67
CA ASP A 350 -28.52 -15.67 -2.27
C ASP A 350 -29.48 -14.51 -2.02
N THR A 351 -29.20 -13.64 -1.04
CA THR A 351 -29.98 -12.42 -0.78
C THR A 351 -29.72 -11.30 -1.79
N PHE A 352 -28.71 -11.44 -2.66
CA PHE A 352 -28.28 -10.41 -3.62
C PHE A 352 -28.46 -10.88 -5.05
N ASP A 353 -28.87 -9.95 -5.90
CA ASP A 353 -28.88 -10.16 -7.34
C ASP A 353 -27.46 -10.01 -7.91
N TRP A 354 -27.07 -10.95 -8.77
CA TRP A 354 -25.77 -10.96 -9.41
C TRP A 354 -25.93 -11.01 -10.91
N CYS A 355 -25.13 -10.24 -11.64
CA CYS A 355 -25.03 -10.46 -13.08
C CYS A 355 -24.31 -11.77 -13.39
N ALA A 356 -24.54 -12.28 -14.61
CA ALA A 356 -23.74 -13.37 -15.14
C ALA A 356 -22.26 -12.96 -15.23
N PRO A 357 -21.32 -13.88 -14.95
CA PRO A 357 -19.90 -13.69 -15.26
C PRO A 357 -19.67 -13.38 -16.76
N VAL A 358 -18.57 -12.69 -17.07
CA VAL A 358 -18.33 -12.13 -18.40
C VAL A 358 -17.00 -12.55 -19.04
N GLY A 359 -16.89 -12.34 -20.35
CA GLY A 359 -15.73 -12.71 -21.18
C GLY A 359 -15.91 -14.06 -21.87
N SER A 360 -15.15 -14.29 -22.95
CA SER A 360 -15.14 -15.57 -23.68
C SER A 360 -13.77 -16.25 -23.66
N LEU A 361 -13.75 -17.54 -24.00
CA LEU A 361 -12.52 -18.33 -24.14
C LEU A 361 -11.84 -18.16 -25.50
N ASP A 362 -12.46 -17.44 -26.45
CA ASP A 362 -12.01 -17.38 -27.86
C ASP A 362 -10.54 -16.93 -27.98
N HIS A 363 -10.12 -16.05 -27.08
CA HIS A 363 -8.78 -15.46 -27.07
C HIS A 363 -7.89 -15.94 -25.92
N ILE A 364 -8.33 -16.94 -25.13
CA ILE A 364 -7.57 -17.37 -23.95
C ILE A 364 -6.20 -17.95 -24.33
N LYS A 365 -6.12 -18.70 -25.44
CA LYS A 365 -4.85 -19.26 -25.94
C LYS A 365 -3.86 -18.16 -26.33
N GLN A 366 -4.35 -17.09 -26.97
CA GLN A 366 -3.54 -15.94 -27.36
C GLN A 366 -3.05 -15.18 -26.13
N PHE A 367 -3.92 -15.01 -25.12
CA PHE A 367 -3.53 -14.44 -23.83
C PHE A 367 -2.43 -15.27 -23.16
N LEU A 368 -2.60 -16.59 -23.04
CA LEU A 368 -1.60 -17.45 -22.39
C LEU A 368 -0.26 -17.44 -23.13
N ALA A 369 -0.27 -17.40 -24.46
CA ALA A 369 0.96 -17.24 -25.25
C ALA A 369 1.66 -15.89 -24.96
N PHE A 370 0.93 -14.78 -25.06
CA PHE A 370 1.43 -13.43 -24.72
C PHE A 370 1.98 -13.37 -23.30
N ARG A 371 1.24 -13.96 -22.37
CA ARG A 371 1.57 -14.03 -20.94
C ARG A 371 2.89 -14.77 -20.73
N ASN A 372 3.04 -15.96 -21.29
CA ASN A 372 4.22 -16.79 -21.12
C ASN A 372 5.46 -16.12 -21.73
N GLU A 373 5.34 -15.59 -22.95
CA GLU A 373 6.40 -14.80 -23.57
C GLU A 373 6.80 -13.60 -22.71
N THR A 374 5.82 -12.89 -22.14
CA THR A 374 6.08 -11.75 -21.26
C THR A 374 6.84 -12.16 -19.99
N ILE A 375 6.45 -13.26 -19.35
CA ILE A 375 7.12 -13.77 -18.15
C ILE A 375 8.54 -14.23 -18.49
N ASP A 376 8.71 -14.98 -19.57
CA ASP A 376 10.02 -15.48 -20.02
C ASP A 376 10.98 -14.34 -20.34
N ASN A 377 10.50 -13.28 -21.02
CA ASN A 377 11.29 -12.09 -21.28
C ASN A 377 11.72 -11.38 -19.98
N LEU A 378 10.81 -11.25 -19.00
CA LEU A 378 11.14 -10.64 -17.71
C LEU A 378 12.14 -11.47 -16.91
N LEU A 379 12.02 -12.81 -16.92
CA LEU A 379 12.95 -13.71 -16.27
C LEU A 379 14.34 -13.67 -16.93
N ALA A 380 14.39 -13.51 -18.26
CA ALA A 380 15.63 -13.31 -19.02
C ALA A 380 16.23 -11.90 -18.90
N GLY A 381 15.57 -10.97 -18.18
CA GLY A 381 16.02 -9.59 -18.05
C GLY A 381 15.84 -8.73 -19.30
N LYS A 382 15.02 -9.17 -20.26
CA LYS A 382 14.66 -8.41 -21.46
C LYS A 382 13.50 -7.46 -21.17
N GLN A 383 13.37 -6.39 -21.96
CA GLN A 383 12.15 -5.58 -21.92
C GLN A 383 10.97 -6.43 -22.44
N ALA A 384 9.88 -6.45 -21.68
CA ALA A 384 8.63 -7.07 -22.10
C ALA A 384 8.04 -6.35 -23.33
N PRO A 385 7.40 -7.07 -24.27
CA PRO A 385 6.82 -6.53 -25.49
C PRO A 385 5.67 -5.54 -25.24
#